data_AF-A0A2T6D8D5-F1
#
_entry.id   AF-A0A2T6D8D5-F1
#
_cell.length_a   1.000
_cell.length_b   1.000
_cell.length_c   1.000
_cell.angle_alpha   90.00
_cell.angle_beta   90.00
_cell.angle_gamma   90.00
#
_symmetry.space_group_name_H-M   'P 1'
#
loop_
_entity.id
_entity.type
_entity.pdbx_description
1 polymer ?
#
loop_
_entity_poly.entity_id
_entity_poly.type
_entity_poly.pdbx_seq_one_letter_code
_entity_poly.pdbx_strand_id
1 'polypeptide(L)'
;MKVGRRKFVVLFFGAMVWMSAIAALAGDYTRGMFKRALNDNSTSPLYILINVPKYGKDDICIAAPFLLGAIAIDRGLDYDSEGKKKQIGLAEANFGRAFSFSSSKALANIKPRYRQDQLAAVVRFAGNLSDKEIVKQLRSSKSPLHELYARYPDPSRWMAYRDALACVLLKRGILVGIQDITGRLFVP
;
A
#
# COMPACT_ATOMS: atom_id res chain seq x y z
N MET A 1 -47.60 58.48 -20.25
CA MET A 1 -48.39 57.24 -20.47
C MET A 1 -47.84 56.13 -19.58
N LYS A 2 -48.74 55.22 -19.20
CA LYS A 2 -48.67 54.29 -18.06
C LYS A 2 -47.61 53.18 -18.16
N VAL A 3 -47.17 52.80 -16.96
CA VAL A 3 -46.46 51.60 -16.51
C VAL A 3 -46.97 50.30 -17.13
N GLY A 4 -46.04 49.37 -17.39
CA GLY A 4 -46.36 47.96 -17.69
C GLY A 4 -45.26 46.99 -17.27
N ARG A 5 -45.02 46.84 -15.96
CA ARG A 5 -44.19 45.74 -15.40
C ARG A 5 -44.93 44.42 -15.58
N ARG A 6 -44.40 43.51 -16.41
CA ARG A 6 -44.81 42.10 -16.40
C ARG A 6 -43.89 41.33 -15.44
N LYS A 7 -44.49 40.81 -14.36
CA LYS A 7 -43.90 39.83 -13.45
C LYS A 7 -43.96 38.46 -14.14
N PHE A 8 -42.82 37.80 -14.31
CA PHE A 8 -42.78 36.36 -14.57
C PHE A 8 -42.32 35.64 -13.30
N VAL A 9 -43.17 34.72 -12.86
CA VAL A 9 -43.11 33.99 -11.61
C VAL A 9 -42.96 32.51 -11.97
N VAL A 10 -41.85 31.92 -11.53
CA VAL A 10 -41.68 30.56 -10.95
C VAL A 10 -41.82 29.35 -11.88
N LEU A 11 -40.83 28.44 -11.84
CA LEU A 11 -40.98 27.06 -11.32
C LEU A 11 -39.69 26.22 -11.50
N PHE A 12 -39.11 25.83 -10.35
CA PHE A 12 -38.55 24.53 -9.98
C PHE A 12 -37.93 23.62 -11.06
N PHE A 13 -36.66 23.24 -10.85
CA PHE A 13 -36.24 21.84 -10.67
C PHE A 13 -34.85 21.84 -9.99
N GLY A 14 -34.85 22.05 -8.68
CA GLY A 14 -33.67 21.80 -7.85
C GLY A 14 -33.48 20.30 -7.70
N ALA A 15 -32.75 19.68 -8.62
CA ALA A 15 -32.23 18.34 -8.43
C ALA A 15 -31.12 18.42 -7.37
N MET A 16 -31.51 18.35 -6.10
CA MET A 16 -30.59 18.19 -4.98
C MET A 16 -30.05 16.76 -5.07
N VAL A 17 -29.00 16.57 -5.86
CA VAL A 17 -28.25 15.33 -5.90
C VAL A 17 -27.63 15.14 -4.52
N TRP A 18 -28.28 14.32 -3.70
CA TRP A 18 -27.69 13.74 -2.50
C TRP A 18 -26.49 12.91 -2.96
N MET A 19 -25.31 13.52 -2.98
CA MET A 19 -24.07 12.77 -2.91
C MET A 19 -24.06 12.13 -1.52
N SER A 20 -24.66 10.94 -1.42
CA SER A 20 -24.36 10.01 -0.35
C SER A 20 -22.87 9.73 -0.45
N ALA A 21 -22.08 10.46 0.33
CA ALA A 21 -20.70 10.11 0.62
C ALA A 21 -20.76 8.78 1.37
N ILE A 22 -20.83 7.69 0.61
CA ILE A 22 -20.45 6.39 1.10
C ILE A 22 -18.98 6.57 1.45
N ALA A 23 -18.71 6.89 2.71
CA ALA A 23 -17.41 6.64 3.29
C ALA A 23 -17.22 5.14 3.16
N ALA A 24 -16.61 4.74 2.04
CA ALA A 24 -16.16 3.39 1.85
C ALA A 24 -15.24 3.14 3.03
N LEU A 25 -15.69 2.28 3.96
CA LEU A 25 -14.84 1.67 4.96
C LEU A 25 -13.83 0.81 4.19
N ALA A 26 -12.83 1.47 3.61
CA ALA A 26 -11.58 0.83 3.26
C ALA A 26 -11.07 0.24 4.57
N GLY A 27 -10.82 -1.07 4.61
CA GLY A 27 -10.24 -1.67 5.81
C GLY A 27 -8.94 -0.94 6.12
N ASP A 28 -8.79 -0.39 7.32
CA ASP A 28 -7.54 0.26 7.67
C ASP A 28 -6.43 -0.79 7.88
N TYR A 29 -5.19 -0.45 7.55
CA TYR A 29 -4.04 -1.29 7.86
C TYR A 29 -3.90 -1.45 9.38
N THR A 30 -3.99 -2.68 9.88
CA THR A 30 -4.06 -2.93 11.32
C THR A 30 -2.72 -3.32 11.94
N ARG A 31 -2.60 -3.12 13.25
CA ARG A 31 -1.46 -3.65 14.04
C ARG A 31 -1.32 -5.16 13.89
N GLY A 32 -2.42 -5.90 13.78
CA GLY A 32 -2.41 -7.36 13.59
C GLY A 32 -1.75 -7.76 12.27
N MET A 33 -2.05 -7.04 11.18
CA MET A 33 -1.40 -7.25 9.88
C MET A 33 0.11 -6.99 9.94
N PHE A 34 0.51 -5.89 10.58
CA PHE A 34 1.92 -5.55 10.77
C PHE A 34 2.67 -6.62 11.57
N LYS A 35 2.13 -7.03 12.73
CA LYS A 35 2.71 -8.11 13.53
C LYS A 35 2.79 -9.43 12.77
N ARG A 36 1.74 -9.81 12.04
CA ARG A 36 1.74 -11.03 11.22
C ARG A 36 2.86 -11.00 10.19
N ALA A 37 3.06 -9.86 9.53
CA ALA A 37 4.12 -9.69 8.55
C ALA A 37 5.54 -9.73 9.14
N LEU A 38 5.76 -9.13 10.33
CA LEU A 38 7.07 -9.16 11.00
C LEU A 38 7.47 -10.54 11.51
N ASN A 39 6.49 -11.37 11.89
CA ASN A 39 6.71 -12.70 12.42
C ASN A 39 6.70 -13.80 11.34
N ASP A 40 6.44 -13.44 10.08
CA ASP A 40 6.51 -14.36 8.96
C ASP A 40 7.96 -14.70 8.62
N ASN A 41 8.29 -15.99 8.70
CA ASN A 41 9.62 -16.53 8.41
C ASN A 41 9.67 -17.29 7.08
N SER A 42 8.64 -17.11 6.25
CA SER A 42 8.55 -17.69 4.92
C SER A 42 9.55 -17.08 3.95
N THR A 43 9.92 -17.83 2.91
CA THR A 43 10.61 -17.28 1.73
C THR A 43 9.68 -16.45 0.85
N SER A 44 8.37 -16.46 1.15
CA SER A 44 7.32 -15.68 0.47
C SER A 44 6.81 -14.55 1.37
N PRO A 45 7.63 -13.50 1.63
CA PRO A 45 7.40 -12.56 2.70
C PRO A 45 6.13 -11.72 2.51
N LEU A 46 5.54 -11.31 3.62
CA LEU A 46 4.46 -10.34 3.66
C LEU A 46 4.98 -8.90 3.51
N TYR A 47 4.15 -8.05 2.90
CA TYR A 47 4.39 -6.61 2.85
C TYR A 47 3.88 -5.91 4.11
N ILE A 48 4.49 -4.75 4.39
CA ILE A 48 4.11 -3.84 5.47
C ILE A 48 3.97 -2.41 4.94
N LEU A 49 3.20 -1.60 5.68
CA LEU A 49 3.02 -0.18 5.47
C LEU A 49 3.74 0.57 6.60
N ILE A 50 4.64 1.49 6.27
CA ILE A 50 5.39 2.29 7.25
C ILE A 50 5.53 3.75 6.82
N ASN A 51 5.57 4.65 7.78
CA ASN A 51 5.88 6.05 7.53
C ASN A 51 7.39 6.30 7.64
N VAL A 52 8.00 6.87 6.60
CA VAL A 52 9.42 7.21 6.59
C VAL A 52 9.57 8.61 5.98
N PRO A 53 9.66 9.68 6.81
CA PRO A 53 9.63 11.06 6.33
C PRO A 53 10.66 11.40 5.25
N LYS A 54 11.79 10.67 5.22
CA LYS A 54 12.81 10.80 4.17
C LYS A 54 12.29 10.56 2.75
N TYR A 55 11.22 9.77 2.60
CA TYR A 55 10.61 9.41 1.31
C TYR A 55 9.31 10.16 1.02
N GLY A 56 8.88 11.06 1.90
CA GLY A 56 7.66 11.84 1.75
C GLY A 56 6.79 11.79 3.00
N LYS A 57 5.62 12.43 2.92
CA LYS A 57 4.64 12.45 4.00
C LYS A 57 3.81 11.17 4.06
N ASP A 58 3.64 10.51 2.91
CA ASP A 58 2.82 9.32 2.79
C ASP A 58 3.57 8.07 3.24
N ASP A 59 2.79 7.09 3.69
CA ASP A 59 3.32 5.77 3.99
C ASP A 59 3.83 5.06 2.73
N ILE A 60 4.95 4.36 2.91
CA ILE A 60 5.57 3.51 1.91
C ILE A 60 5.31 2.04 2.19
N CYS A 61 5.49 1.21 1.17
CA CYS A 61 5.26 -0.22 1.25
C CYS A 61 6.48 -1.00 0.80
N ILE A 62 6.86 -1.97 1.63
CA ILE A 62 8.05 -2.81 1.45
C ILE A 62 7.78 -4.21 2.01
N ALA A 63 8.55 -5.21 1.60
CA ALA A 63 8.51 -6.52 2.24
C ALA A 63 9.09 -6.43 3.67
N ALA A 64 8.48 -7.12 4.63
CA ALA A 64 8.86 -7.04 6.05
C ALA A 64 10.36 -7.29 6.33
N PRO A 65 11.05 -8.23 5.65
CA PRO A 65 12.49 -8.43 5.87
C PRO A 65 13.35 -7.19 5.60
N PHE A 66 12.92 -6.29 4.70
CA PHE A 66 13.66 -5.05 4.43
C PHE A 66 13.61 -4.07 5.60
N LEU A 67 12.48 -3.99 6.32
CA LEU A 67 12.42 -3.18 7.54
C LEU A 67 13.31 -3.78 8.63
N LEU A 68 13.24 -5.09 8.86
CA LEU A 68 14.06 -5.76 9.87
C LEU A 68 15.55 -5.59 9.57
N GLY A 69 15.96 -5.75 8.31
CA GLY A 69 17.32 -5.48 7.86
C GLY A 69 17.74 -4.02 8.05
N ALA A 70 16.85 -3.04 7.79
CA ALA A 70 17.16 -1.64 8.03
C ALA A 70 17.33 -1.32 9.51
N ILE A 71 16.49 -1.88 10.38
CA ILE A 71 16.62 -1.74 11.84
C ILE A 71 17.95 -2.35 12.30
N ALA A 72 18.30 -3.54 11.80
CA ALA A 72 19.57 -4.20 12.14
C ALA A 72 20.78 -3.33 11.76
N ILE A 73 20.80 -2.83 10.53
CA ILE A 73 21.87 -1.97 10.01
C ILE A 73 21.97 -0.66 10.80
N ASP A 74 20.84 -0.03 11.11
CA ASP A 74 20.80 1.28 11.79
C ASP A 74 21.20 1.18 13.27
N ARG A 75 20.93 0.04 13.90
CA ARG A 75 21.14 -0.18 15.34
C ARG A 75 22.31 -1.09 15.67
N GLY A 76 23.05 -1.56 14.66
CA GLY A 76 24.18 -2.47 14.83
C GLY A 76 23.77 -3.78 15.51
N LEU A 77 22.60 -4.32 15.14
CA LEU A 77 22.10 -5.58 15.70
C LEU A 77 22.57 -6.75 14.84
N ASP A 78 22.94 -7.85 15.49
CA ASP A 78 23.26 -9.10 14.83
C ASP A 78 22.02 -9.75 14.18
N TYR A 79 22.27 -10.70 13.28
CA TYR A 79 21.23 -11.47 12.58
C TYR A 79 20.92 -12.82 13.26
N ASP A 80 21.22 -12.93 14.56
CA ASP A 80 20.89 -14.09 15.37
C ASP A 80 19.46 -13.99 15.96
N SER A 81 19.09 -14.97 16.79
CA SER A 81 17.77 -15.03 17.42
C SER A 81 17.49 -13.84 18.36
N GLU A 82 18.50 -13.36 19.09
CA GLU A 82 18.33 -12.20 19.98
C GLU A 82 18.20 -10.91 19.18
N GLY A 83 19.09 -10.70 18.20
CA GLY A 83 19.05 -9.57 17.29
C GLY A 83 17.72 -9.49 16.56
N LYS A 84 17.20 -10.61 16.06
CA LYS A 84 15.87 -10.69 15.45
C LYS A 84 14.75 -10.29 16.40
N LYS A 85 14.76 -10.78 17.65
CA LYS A 85 13.77 -10.38 18.68
C LYS A 85 13.82 -8.86 18.93
N LYS A 86 15.02 -8.28 19.01
CA LYS A 86 15.23 -6.83 19.16
C LYS A 86 14.70 -6.05 17.95
N GLN A 87 14.99 -6.52 16.73
CA GLN A 87 14.49 -5.92 15.48
C GLN A 87 12.96 -5.88 15.45
N ILE A 88 12.30 -7.02 15.73
CA ILE A 88 10.83 -7.13 15.75
C ILE A 88 10.26 -6.22 16.85
N GLY A 89 10.82 -6.24 18.07
CA GLY A 89 10.36 -5.38 19.16
C GLY A 89 10.43 -3.89 18.83
N LEU A 90 11.53 -3.44 18.21
CA LEU A 90 11.68 -2.07 17.74
C LEU A 90 10.68 -1.71 16.63
N ALA A 91 10.44 -2.62 15.69
CA ALA A 91 9.44 -2.42 14.64
C ALA A 91 8.03 -2.29 15.23
N GLU A 92 7.63 -3.20 16.11
CA GLU A 92 6.31 -3.19 16.77
C GLU A 92 6.08 -1.96 17.64
N ALA A 93 7.11 -1.50 18.36
CA ALA A 93 7.06 -0.28 19.18
C ALA A 93 6.84 1.00 18.34
N ASN A 94 7.21 0.97 17.06
CA ASN A 94 7.04 2.08 16.12
C ASN A 94 5.83 1.93 15.18
N PHE A 95 4.96 0.93 15.38
CA PHE A 95 3.73 0.82 14.60
C PHE A 95 2.88 2.09 14.72
N GLY A 96 2.50 2.68 13.59
CA GLY A 96 1.74 3.94 13.51
C GLY A 96 2.56 5.20 13.79
N ARG A 97 3.89 5.08 13.95
CA ARG A 97 4.82 6.21 14.13
C ARG A 97 5.76 6.31 12.94
N ALA A 98 6.33 7.50 12.75
CA ALA A 98 7.38 7.71 11.76
C ALA A 98 8.65 6.95 12.15
N PHE A 99 9.16 6.13 11.25
CA PHE A 99 10.48 5.53 11.37
C PHE A 99 11.54 6.54 10.96
N SER A 100 12.58 6.64 11.78
CA SER A 100 13.76 7.45 11.51
C SER A 100 15.01 6.57 11.54
N PHE A 101 15.80 6.66 10.48
CA PHE A 101 17.06 5.94 10.31
C PHE A 101 18.17 6.95 10.08
N SER A 102 19.26 6.83 10.82
CA SER A 102 20.46 7.66 10.66
C SER A 102 21.41 7.09 9.60
N SER A 103 21.37 5.77 9.41
CA SER A 103 22.22 5.07 8.45
C SER A 103 21.69 5.20 7.01
N SER A 104 22.53 5.71 6.10
CA SER A 104 22.22 5.75 4.67
C SER A 104 22.01 4.35 4.07
N LYS A 105 22.72 3.33 4.60
CA LYS A 105 22.55 1.93 4.21
C LYS A 105 21.18 1.40 4.66
N ALA A 106 20.75 1.73 5.88
CA ALA A 106 19.43 1.36 6.37
C ALA A 106 18.33 1.99 5.51
N LEU A 107 18.45 3.28 5.20
CA LEU A 107 17.55 3.97 4.28
C LEU A 107 17.50 3.30 2.92
N ALA A 108 18.65 2.97 2.32
CA ALA A 108 18.70 2.29 1.02
C ALA A 108 17.94 0.94 1.04
N ASN A 109 18.00 0.21 2.15
CA ASN A 109 17.34 -1.09 2.32
C ASN A 109 15.80 -0.99 2.28
N ILE A 110 15.23 0.14 2.69
CA ILE A 110 13.77 0.39 2.72
C ILE A 110 13.31 1.39 1.65
N LYS A 111 14.16 1.69 0.67
CA LYS A 111 13.78 2.59 -0.42
C LYS A 111 12.66 1.95 -1.26
N PRO A 112 11.51 2.62 -1.46
CA PRO A 112 10.47 2.11 -2.33
C PRO A 112 10.99 1.89 -3.76
N ARG A 113 10.69 0.73 -4.35
CA ARG A 113 11.04 0.43 -5.74
C ARG A 113 10.17 1.20 -6.74
N TYR A 114 8.94 1.54 -6.35
CA TYR A 114 8.02 2.29 -7.18
C TYR A 114 8.21 3.79 -7.07
N ARG A 115 7.85 4.48 -8.16
CA ARG A 115 7.68 5.92 -8.21
C ARG A 115 6.22 6.31 -7.99
N GLN A 116 5.98 7.59 -7.73
CA GLN A 116 4.63 8.12 -7.47
C GLN A 116 3.70 8.03 -8.70
N ASP A 117 4.23 8.18 -9.92
CA ASP A 117 3.46 8.01 -11.16
C ASP A 117 2.98 6.55 -11.35
N GLN A 118 3.81 5.58 -10.96
CA GLN A 118 3.45 4.16 -10.98
C GLN A 118 2.39 3.86 -9.92
N LEU A 119 2.56 4.36 -8.69
CA LEU A 119 1.55 4.22 -7.64
C LEU A 119 0.21 4.81 -8.06
N ALA A 120 0.20 6.02 -8.62
CA ALA A 120 -1.01 6.67 -9.13
C ALA A 120 -1.69 5.85 -10.25
N ALA A 121 -0.92 5.24 -11.15
CA ALA A 121 -1.46 4.37 -12.18
C ALA A 121 -2.13 3.12 -11.60
N VAL A 122 -1.52 2.51 -10.57
CA VAL A 122 -2.12 1.35 -9.89
C VAL A 122 -3.35 1.73 -9.08
N VAL A 123 -3.35 2.88 -8.41
CA VAL A 123 -4.52 3.43 -7.71
C VAL A 123 -5.69 3.60 -8.67
N ARG A 124 -5.48 4.20 -9.85
CA ARG A 124 -6.53 4.36 -10.87
C ARG A 124 -7.09 3.02 -11.35
N PHE A 125 -6.21 2.02 -11.53
CA PHE A 125 -6.64 0.70 -11.99
C PHE A 125 -7.43 -0.05 -10.89
N ALA A 126 -6.84 -0.20 -9.72
CA ALA A 126 -7.41 -0.97 -8.62
C ALA A 126 -8.60 -0.25 -7.95
N GLY A 127 -8.69 1.07 -8.04
CA GLY A 127 -9.80 1.87 -7.52
C GLY A 127 -11.16 1.54 -8.14
N ASN A 128 -11.18 0.94 -9.34
CA ASN A 128 -12.39 0.49 -10.01
C ASN A 128 -12.84 -0.92 -9.60
N LEU A 129 -12.09 -1.59 -8.72
CA LEU A 129 -12.35 -2.97 -8.28
C LEU A 129 -12.79 -2.98 -6.82
N SER A 130 -13.78 -3.83 -6.49
CA SER A 130 -14.09 -4.16 -5.09
C SER A 130 -13.01 -5.05 -4.48
N ASP A 131 -12.92 -5.10 -3.15
CA ASP A 131 -11.93 -5.96 -2.47
C ASP A 131 -12.13 -7.43 -2.83
N LYS A 132 -13.38 -7.89 -2.96
CA LYS A 132 -13.71 -9.25 -3.40
C LYS A 132 -13.19 -9.53 -4.81
N GLU A 133 -13.32 -8.58 -5.73
CA GLU A 133 -12.86 -8.73 -7.10
C GLU A 133 -11.32 -8.71 -7.16
N ILE A 134 -10.66 -7.87 -6.37
CA ILE A 134 -9.21 -7.88 -6.20
C ILE A 134 -8.72 -9.25 -5.73
N VAL A 135 -9.28 -9.77 -4.64
CA VAL A 135 -8.89 -11.08 -4.07
C VAL A 135 -9.09 -12.20 -5.10
N LYS A 136 -10.19 -12.17 -5.84
CA LYS A 136 -10.47 -13.12 -6.93
C LYS A 136 -9.40 -13.02 -8.03
N GLN A 137 -9.04 -11.81 -8.46
CA GLN A 137 -8.05 -11.59 -9.52
C GLN A 137 -6.64 -11.99 -9.09
N LEU A 138 -6.23 -11.76 -7.85
CA LEU A 138 -4.91 -12.19 -7.33
C LEU A 138 -4.68 -13.70 -7.46
N ARG A 139 -5.75 -14.51 -7.37
CA ARG A 139 -5.68 -15.97 -7.50
C ARG A 139 -5.36 -16.45 -8.93
N SER A 140 -5.64 -15.64 -9.95
CA SER A 140 -5.41 -16.01 -11.36
C SER A 140 -4.18 -15.32 -11.95
N SER A 141 -3.26 -16.09 -12.55
CA SER A 141 -2.11 -15.55 -13.31
C SER A 141 -2.52 -14.92 -14.64
N LYS A 142 -3.78 -15.09 -15.07
CA LYS A 142 -4.30 -14.49 -16.31
C LYS A 142 -5.21 -13.30 -16.02
N SER A 143 -5.23 -12.80 -14.78
CA SER A 143 -6.10 -11.70 -14.41
C SER A 143 -5.53 -10.36 -14.88
N PRO A 144 -6.40 -9.38 -15.18
CA PRO A 144 -5.97 -8.01 -15.46
C PRO A 144 -5.09 -7.41 -14.36
N LEU A 145 -5.34 -7.77 -13.09
CA LEU A 145 -4.54 -7.33 -11.95
C LEU A 145 -3.10 -7.88 -11.97
N HIS A 146 -2.93 -9.15 -12.37
CA HIS A 146 -1.59 -9.73 -12.54
C HIS A 146 -0.85 -9.09 -13.74
N GLU A 147 -1.56 -8.93 -14.86
CA GLU A 147 -1.05 -8.31 -16.08
C GLU A 147 -0.55 -6.87 -15.87
N LEU A 148 -1.12 -6.14 -14.90
CA LEU A 148 -0.72 -4.77 -14.55
C LEU A 148 0.79 -4.64 -14.33
N TYR A 149 1.42 -5.66 -13.76
CA TYR A 149 2.84 -5.69 -13.49
C TYR A 149 3.60 -6.73 -14.31
N ALA A 150 2.98 -7.85 -14.71
CA ALA A 150 3.64 -8.95 -15.41
C ALA A 150 3.94 -8.64 -16.88
N ARG A 151 3.22 -7.68 -17.49
CA ARG A 151 3.41 -7.26 -18.89
C ARG A 151 4.77 -6.63 -19.19
N TYR A 152 5.55 -6.27 -18.17
CA TYR A 152 6.84 -5.61 -18.36
C TYR A 152 7.96 -6.64 -18.38
N PRO A 153 8.75 -6.70 -19.48
CA PRO A 153 9.88 -7.62 -19.55
C PRO A 153 11.04 -7.19 -18.65
N ASP A 154 11.15 -5.90 -18.33
CA ASP A 154 12.15 -5.37 -17.41
C ASP A 154 11.81 -5.74 -15.94
N PRO A 155 12.66 -6.52 -15.25
CA PRO A 155 12.38 -6.97 -13.89
C PRO A 155 12.21 -5.82 -12.90
N SER A 156 12.99 -4.73 -13.06
CA SER A 156 12.90 -3.55 -12.21
C SER A 156 11.52 -2.90 -12.30
N ARG A 157 11.00 -2.71 -13.51
CA ARG A 157 9.70 -2.13 -13.78
C ARG A 157 8.56 -3.05 -13.34
N TRP A 158 8.66 -4.35 -13.60
CA TRP A 158 7.71 -5.33 -13.07
C TRP A 158 7.65 -5.23 -11.54
N MET A 159 8.77 -5.36 -10.84
CA MET A 159 8.82 -5.32 -9.38
C MET A 159 8.28 -4.00 -8.80
N ALA A 160 8.55 -2.87 -9.46
CA ALA A 160 8.00 -1.57 -9.06
C ALA A 160 6.47 -1.56 -9.11
N TYR A 161 5.85 -2.00 -10.22
CA TYR A 161 4.38 -2.05 -10.31
C TYR A 161 3.76 -3.05 -9.33
N ARG A 162 4.43 -4.19 -9.09
CA ARG A 162 4.01 -5.16 -8.09
C ARG A 162 4.02 -4.55 -6.68
N ASP A 163 5.10 -3.89 -6.28
CA ASP A 163 5.23 -3.26 -4.97
C ASP A 163 4.23 -2.10 -4.81
N ALA A 164 3.97 -1.34 -5.88
CA ALA A 164 2.93 -0.31 -5.89
C ALA A 164 1.53 -0.92 -5.67
N LEU A 165 1.23 -2.05 -6.32
CA LEU A 165 -0.02 -2.78 -6.09
C LEU A 165 -0.11 -3.30 -4.67
N ALA A 166 0.93 -3.95 -4.14
CA ALA A 166 0.97 -4.36 -2.75
C ALA A 166 0.64 -3.20 -1.81
N CYS A 167 1.12 -1.99 -2.14
CA CYS A 167 0.83 -0.81 -1.36
C CYS A 167 -0.64 -0.38 -1.36
N VAL A 168 -1.27 -0.37 -2.53
CA VAL A 168 -2.71 -0.09 -2.63
C VAL A 168 -3.53 -1.14 -1.87
N LEU A 169 -3.13 -2.41 -1.91
CA LEU A 169 -3.80 -3.48 -1.18
C LEU A 169 -3.71 -3.29 0.34
N LEU A 170 -2.53 -2.99 0.87
CA LEU A 170 -2.35 -2.73 2.30
C LEU A 170 -3.14 -1.51 2.77
N LYS A 171 -3.17 -0.42 1.98
CA LYS A 171 -3.98 0.77 2.26
C LYS A 171 -5.50 0.51 2.23
N ARG A 172 -5.93 -0.62 1.67
CA ARG A 172 -7.31 -1.12 1.69
C ARG A 172 -7.54 -2.20 2.75
N GLY A 173 -6.54 -2.48 3.61
CA GLY A 173 -6.67 -3.46 4.68
C GLY A 173 -6.52 -4.91 4.22
N ILE A 174 -6.01 -5.12 3.00
CA ILE A 174 -5.78 -6.44 2.42
C ILE A 174 -4.32 -6.81 2.65
N LEU A 175 -4.07 -7.76 3.55
CA LEU A 175 -2.72 -8.25 3.80
C LEU A 175 -2.26 -9.03 2.58
N VAL A 176 -1.05 -8.75 2.12
CA VAL A 176 -0.52 -9.32 0.89
C VAL A 176 0.93 -9.74 1.07
N GLY A 177 1.28 -10.88 0.50
CA GLY A 177 2.65 -11.36 0.37
C GLY A 177 3.07 -11.49 -1.08
N ILE A 178 4.34 -11.83 -1.27
CA ILE A 178 4.93 -12.18 -2.57
C ILE A 178 5.31 -13.65 -2.56
N GLN A 179 4.90 -14.39 -3.58
CA GLN A 179 5.36 -15.76 -3.80
C GLN A 179 6.83 -15.78 -4.24
N ASP A 180 7.65 -16.58 -3.58
CA ASP A 180 9.09 -16.71 -3.81
C ASP A 180 9.44 -17.04 -5.28
N ILE A 181 8.80 -18.09 -5.83
CA ILE A 181 9.13 -18.60 -7.17
C ILE A 181 8.61 -17.69 -8.29
N THR A 182 7.36 -17.23 -8.19
CA THR A 182 6.69 -16.53 -9.29
C THR A 182 6.74 -15.02 -9.16
N GLY A 183 7.14 -14.50 -7.99
CA GLY A 183 7.04 -13.10 -7.66
C GLY A 183 5.60 -12.57 -7.64
N ARG A 184 4.57 -13.43 -7.62
CA ARG A 184 3.16 -13.02 -7.63
C ARG A 184 2.69 -12.54 -6.27
N LEU A 185 1.78 -11.58 -6.26
CA LEU A 185 1.08 -11.20 -5.04
C LEU A 185 0.04 -12.26 -4.67
N PHE A 186 -0.09 -12.54 -3.38
CA PHE A 186 -1.11 -13.44 -2.83
C PHE A 186 -1.66 -12.90 -1.51
N VAL A 187 -2.86 -13.32 -1.14
CA VAL A 187 -3.46 -13.05 0.17
C VAL A 187 -3.24 -14.27 1.06
N PRO A 188 -2.59 -14.13 2.23
CA PRO A 188 -2.19 -15.23 3.10
C PRO A 188 -3.26 -15.68 4.10
#